data_AF-A0A7C9U1W3-F1
#
_entry.id   AF-A0A7C9U1W3-F1
#
_cell.length_a   1.000
_cell.length_b   1.000
_cell.length_c   1.000
_cell.angle_alpha   90.00
_cell.angle_beta   90.00
_cell.angle_gamma   90.00
#
_symmetry.space_group_name_H-M   'P 1'
#
loop_
_entity.id
_entity.type
_entity.pdbx_description
1 polymer ?
#
loop_
_entity_poly.entity_id
_entity_poly.type
_entity_poly.pdbx_seq_one_letter_code
_entity_poly.pdbx_strand_id
1 'polypeptide(L)'
;MTQTPIKIEGLNSNGASNGASNGASNDTSNGASNGTTYNVESAVLERYQAGARQVEPSLCCPVEYDGKYLEILPSEILQKDYGCGDPSRYVNAGDTVLDLGSGSGKICYILAQKVGAKGRVIGIDFNDEMLGLARKYKGEMAAKLGYDNVRFVKGKIQDLALDLDRAQEWLRDRPVTSIEQLAGFEAECDRLRQEEPAIADNSVDVVVSNCVLNLVRPQDKTELFAEIYRVLKRGGRAVISDIVCDEDATPAILNDSELWSGCIAGAFREDMFLKMFEEAGFYGIEILSRESEPWQVVDGIEFRSVTLQAFKGKDGPCWERNQAVIYKGPWKKVLGDDGHAYERGQRIAVCEKTFNILTNPNGAYAGEFLPVEPYEEIPLEEAKPFDCSRTALRHPKETKGLDYRVTVTNEDSSCYSPDGDSCC
;
A
#
# COMPACT_ATOMS: atom_id res chain seq x y z
N MET A 1 72.03 38.82 -43.73
CA MET A 1 73.02 37.86 -43.19
C MET A 1 72.23 36.90 -42.31
N THR A 2 72.13 35.60 -42.55
CA THR A 2 72.63 34.75 -43.65
C THR A 2 71.64 33.59 -43.86
N GLN A 3 71.68 33.05 -45.08
CA GLN A 3 71.01 31.85 -45.60
C GLN A 3 71.13 30.63 -44.64
N THR A 4 70.30 29.56 -44.71
CA THR A 4 69.91 28.77 -45.91
C THR A 4 68.62 27.94 -45.68
N PRO A 5 67.86 27.51 -46.72
CA PRO A 5 66.51 26.89 -46.61
C PRO A 5 66.45 25.43 -47.15
N ILE A 6 65.34 25.02 -47.84
CA ILE A 6 65.10 23.80 -48.70
C ILE A 6 64.42 22.62 -47.96
N LYS A 7 63.37 21.89 -48.43
CA LYS A 7 62.40 21.85 -49.58
C LYS A 7 61.16 21.04 -49.08
N ILE A 8 59.87 21.29 -49.37
CA ILE A 8 59.04 21.22 -50.61
C ILE A 8 59.06 19.88 -51.38
N GLU A 9 57.90 19.19 -51.44
CA GLU A 9 57.19 18.56 -52.60
C GLU A 9 56.18 17.52 -52.08
N GLY A 10 54.96 17.30 -52.60
CA GLY A 10 54.15 17.96 -53.65
C GLY A 10 52.67 17.48 -53.55
N LEU A 11 51.66 18.27 -53.95
CA LEU A 11 50.89 18.18 -55.23
C LEU A 11 49.96 16.92 -55.31
N ASN A 12 48.74 16.88 -55.87
CA ASN A 12 47.84 17.79 -56.60
C ASN A 12 46.44 17.08 -56.73
N SER A 13 45.30 17.61 -57.20
CA SER A 13 44.83 18.96 -57.60
C SER A 13 43.32 18.92 -57.96
N ASN A 14 42.65 20.08 -57.95
CA ASN A 14 41.41 20.44 -58.70
C ASN A 14 40.05 19.87 -58.26
N GLY A 15 39.03 20.73 -58.32
CA GLY A 15 37.62 20.39 -58.10
C GLY A 15 36.77 20.52 -59.36
N ALA A 16 35.47 20.30 -59.22
CA ALA A 16 34.45 20.67 -60.21
C ALA A 16 33.09 20.90 -59.52
N SER A 17 32.38 21.93 -59.95
CA SER A 17 30.98 22.19 -59.59
C SER A 17 30.02 21.31 -60.40
N ASN A 18 28.90 20.92 -59.80
CA ASN A 18 27.57 21.04 -60.40
C ASN A 18 26.48 20.75 -59.36
N GLY A 19 25.39 21.50 -59.40
CA GLY A 19 24.27 21.35 -58.47
C GLY A 19 23.12 20.53 -59.05
N ALA A 20 22.21 20.14 -58.17
CA ALA A 20 20.82 19.82 -58.51
C ALA A 20 19.92 20.28 -57.35
N SER A 21 18.74 20.81 -57.70
CA SER A 21 17.79 21.43 -56.79
C SER A 21 16.66 20.47 -56.38
N ASN A 22 15.79 20.96 -55.50
CA ASN A 22 14.51 20.40 -55.07
C ASN A 22 14.62 19.31 -53.98
N GLY A 23 13.89 19.39 -52.87
CA GLY A 23 13.02 20.47 -52.43
C GLY A 23 12.57 20.22 -50.99
N ALA A 24 12.51 21.27 -50.17
CA ALA A 24 11.99 21.16 -48.81
C ALA A 24 10.46 21.17 -48.83
N SER A 25 9.85 20.08 -48.38
CA SER A 25 8.43 20.01 -48.03
C SER A 25 8.33 19.50 -46.60
N ASN A 26 7.57 20.23 -45.77
CA ASN A 26 7.38 19.96 -44.35
C ASN A 26 6.99 18.50 -44.07
N ASP A 27 7.55 17.94 -42.99
CA ASP A 27 6.73 17.16 -42.07
C ASP A 27 7.13 17.46 -40.62
N THR A 28 6.44 18.43 -40.03
CA THR A 28 6.44 18.66 -38.59
C THR A 28 5.36 17.78 -37.98
N SER A 29 5.67 16.50 -37.78
CA SER A 29 4.79 15.57 -37.07
C SER A 29 4.77 15.93 -35.59
N ASN A 30 3.77 16.74 -35.21
CA ASN A 30 3.41 16.96 -33.81
C ASN A 30 3.21 15.60 -33.14
N GLY A 31 4.05 15.27 -32.16
CA GLY A 31 3.79 14.22 -31.19
C GLY A 31 2.63 14.65 -30.29
N ALA A 32 1.41 14.51 -30.79
CA ALA A 32 0.20 14.76 -30.02
C ALA A 32 0.15 13.75 -28.86
N SER A 33 0.20 14.25 -27.63
CA SER A 33 -0.14 13.47 -26.45
C SER A 33 -1.61 13.08 -26.52
N ASN A 34 -1.89 11.85 -26.98
CA ASN A 34 -3.22 11.26 -26.89
C ASN A 34 -3.55 11.00 -25.41
N GLY A 35 -4.08 12.02 -24.73
CA GLY A 35 -4.79 11.84 -23.48
C GLY A 35 -6.02 10.97 -23.70
N THR A 36 -6.33 10.12 -22.74
CA THR A 36 -7.49 9.21 -22.74
C THR A 36 -8.80 9.97 -23.01
N THR A 37 -9.40 9.73 -24.17
CA THR A 37 -10.56 10.50 -24.68
C THR A 37 -11.91 10.08 -24.09
N TYR A 38 -11.93 9.17 -23.11
CA TYR A 38 -13.15 8.61 -22.52
C TYR A 38 -13.16 8.74 -20.99
N ASN A 39 -14.36 8.88 -20.41
CA ASN A 39 -14.49 9.00 -18.95
C ASN A 39 -14.40 7.62 -18.28
N VAL A 40 -13.19 7.27 -17.86
CA VAL A 40 -12.86 6.05 -17.11
C VAL A 40 -13.81 5.81 -15.92
N GLU A 41 -14.13 6.85 -15.14
CA GLU A 41 -15.01 6.69 -13.96
C GLU A 41 -16.43 6.28 -14.35
N SER A 42 -16.95 6.78 -15.47
CA SER A 42 -18.26 6.37 -16.01
C SER A 42 -18.26 4.93 -16.47
N ALA A 43 -17.22 4.48 -17.20
CA ALA A 43 -17.13 3.10 -17.67
C ALA A 43 -17.06 2.09 -16.51
N VAL A 44 -16.31 2.41 -15.45
CA VAL A 44 -16.28 1.61 -14.22
C VAL A 44 -17.65 1.62 -13.54
N LEU A 45 -18.27 2.80 -13.34
CA LEU A 45 -19.59 2.90 -12.70
C LEU A 45 -20.65 2.08 -13.44
N GLU A 46 -20.72 2.19 -14.77
CA GLU A 46 -21.69 1.48 -15.61
C GLU A 46 -21.53 -0.04 -15.53
N ARG A 47 -20.30 -0.57 -15.65
CA ARG A 47 -20.06 -2.02 -15.57
C ARG A 47 -20.37 -2.59 -14.18
N TYR A 48 -19.96 -1.91 -13.11
CA TYR A 48 -20.25 -2.38 -11.75
C TYR A 48 -21.73 -2.18 -11.37
N GLN A 49 -22.42 -1.18 -11.93
CA GLN A 49 -23.89 -1.05 -11.80
C GLN A 49 -24.64 -2.17 -12.56
N ALA A 50 -24.13 -2.61 -13.72
CA ALA A 50 -24.64 -3.81 -14.38
C ALA A 50 -24.42 -5.06 -13.51
N GLY A 51 -23.21 -5.22 -12.95
CA GLY A 51 -22.88 -6.27 -11.97
C GLY A 51 -23.82 -6.31 -10.75
N ALA A 52 -24.19 -5.15 -10.22
CA ALA A 52 -25.14 -5.04 -9.11
C ALA A 52 -26.54 -5.60 -9.46
N ARG A 53 -26.89 -5.67 -10.76
CA ARG A 53 -28.18 -6.17 -11.27
C ARG A 53 -28.10 -7.62 -11.76
N GLN A 54 -27.00 -8.01 -12.40
CA GLN A 54 -26.78 -9.33 -12.99
C GLN A 54 -25.31 -9.76 -12.84
N VAL A 55 -25.07 -11.06 -12.61
CA VAL A 55 -23.71 -11.61 -12.45
C VAL A 55 -22.90 -11.45 -13.75
N GLU A 56 -21.67 -10.97 -13.63
CA GLU A 56 -20.73 -10.68 -14.73
C GLU A 56 -19.50 -11.58 -14.59
N PRO A 57 -19.45 -12.74 -15.27
CA PRO A 57 -18.40 -13.75 -15.03
C PRO A 57 -16.97 -13.28 -15.38
N SER A 58 -16.84 -12.26 -16.22
CA SER A 58 -15.56 -11.68 -16.67
C SER A 58 -14.82 -10.88 -15.58
N LEU A 59 -15.50 -10.57 -14.47
CA LEU A 59 -14.93 -9.87 -13.31
C LEU A 59 -14.47 -10.82 -12.19
N CYS A 60 -14.70 -12.13 -12.34
CA CYS A 60 -14.50 -13.09 -11.27
C CYS A 60 -13.18 -13.85 -11.44
N CYS A 61 -12.17 -13.49 -10.64
CA CYS A 61 -11.07 -14.40 -10.33
C CYS A 61 -11.56 -15.48 -9.33
N PRO A 62 -11.12 -16.75 -9.43
CA PRO A 62 -11.49 -17.76 -8.43
C PRO A 62 -10.85 -17.45 -7.07
N VAL A 63 -11.66 -17.13 -6.06
CA VAL A 63 -11.21 -16.89 -4.68
C VAL A 63 -11.83 -17.89 -3.72
N GLU A 64 -10.98 -18.64 -3.01
CA GLU A 64 -11.41 -19.54 -1.93
C GLU A 64 -11.47 -18.79 -0.59
N TYR A 65 -12.68 -18.41 -0.17
CA TYR A 65 -12.94 -17.96 1.20
C TYR A 65 -13.15 -19.16 2.14
N ASP A 66 -12.84 -18.99 3.44
CA ASP A 66 -13.23 -19.97 4.46
C ASP A 66 -14.76 -20.09 4.52
N GLY A 67 -15.27 -21.26 4.13
CA GLY A 67 -16.69 -21.52 3.91
C GLY A 67 -17.60 -21.16 5.09
N LYS A 68 -17.09 -21.26 6.34
CA LYS A 68 -17.86 -20.91 7.53
C LYS A 68 -18.34 -19.46 7.54
N TYR A 69 -17.59 -18.54 6.92
CA TYR A 69 -17.97 -17.13 6.85
C TYR A 69 -19.00 -16.86 5.75
N LEU A 70 -19.17 -17.79 4.80
CA LEU A 70 -20.14 -17.71 3.71
C LEU A 70 -21.53 -18.23 4.13
N GLU A 71 -21.59 -19.18 5.07
CA GLU A 71 -22.83 -19.86 5.50
C GLU A 71 -23.96 -18.90 5.93
N ILE A 72 -23.62 -17.81 6.62
CA ILE A 72 -24.61 -16.85 7.11
C ILE A 72 -24.93 -15.73 6.10
N LEU A 73 -24.19 -15.61 5.00
CA LEU A 73 -24.35 -14.51 4.05
C LEU A 73 -25.63 -14.68 3.21
N PRO A 74 -26.33 -13.58 2.88
CA PRO A 74 -27.42 -13.60 1.92
C PRO A 74 -26.96 -14.12 0.56
N SER A 75 -27.79 -14.96 -0.09
CA SER A 75 -27.49 -15.54 -1.40
C SER A 75 -27.27 -14.47 -2.49
N GLU A 76 -27.95 -13.33 -2.41
CA GLU A 76 -27.76 -12.21 -3.33
C GLU A 76 -26.38 -11.56 -3.22
N ILE A 77 -25.79 -11.53 -2.02
CA ILE A 77 -24.42 -11.04 -1.79
C ILE A 77 -23.40 -12.08 -2.25
N LEU A 78 -23.64 -13.37 -1.99
CA LEU A 78 -22.76 -14.46 -2.42
C LEU A 78 -22.60 -14.54 -3.94
N GLN A 79 -23.64 -14.20 -4.70
CA GLN A 79 -23.66 -14.23 -6.17
C GLN A 79 -23.01 -13.00 -6.83
N LYS A 80 -22.82 -11.90 -6.08
CA LYS A 80 -22.33 -10.60 -6.59
C LYS A 80 -20.97 -10.30 -5.95
N ASP A 81 -19.99 -11.14 -6.29
CA ASP A 81 -18.60 -11.07 -5.84
C ASP A 81 -17.66 -10.92 -7.03
N TYR A 82 -16.72 -9.99 -6.92
CA TYR A 82 -15.89 -9.49 -8.03
C TYR A 82 -14.44 -9.25 -7.57
N GLY A 83 -13.94 -10.15 -6.73
CA GLY A 83 -12.60 -10.09 -6.14
C GLY A 83 -11.58 -11.03 -6.79
N CYS A 84 -10.31 -10.86 -6.41
CA CYS A 84 -9.16 -11.65 -6.87
C CYS A 84 -8.25 -12.18 -5.75
N GLY A 85 -8.54 -11.87 -4.49
CA GLY A 85 -7.94 -12.52 -3.32
C GLY A 85 -8.86 -12.50 -2.10
N ASP A 86 -8.37 -13.02 -0.97
CA ASP A 86 -9.07 -12.98 0.32
C ASP A 86 -8.21 -12.23 1.35
N PRO A 87 -8.20 -10.88 1.32
CA PRO A 87 -7.42 -10.07 2.27
C PRO A 87 -7.95 -10.21 3.71
N SER A 88 -9.18 -10.72 3.89
CA SER A 88 -9.77 -10.93 5.22
C SER A 88 -8.94 -11.91 6.06
N ARG A 89 -8.14 -12.78 5.45
CA ARG A 89 -7.22 -13.74 6.12
C ARG A 89 -6.28 -13.05 7.12
N TYR A 90 -5.86 -11.82 6.85
CA TYR A 90 -4.83 -11.09 7.63
C TYR A 90 -5.41 -10.07 8.63
N VAL A 91 -6.73 -10.11 8.88
CA VAL A 91 -7.42 -9.32 9.90
C VAL A 91 -7.46 -10.05 11.25
N ASN A 92 -7.52 -9.33 12.36
CA ASN A 92 -7.56 -9.87 13.72
C ASN A 92 -8.89 -9.55 14.44
N ALA A 93 -9.19 -10.32 15.49
CA ALA A 93 -10.32 -10.06 16.36
C ALA A 93 -10.14 -8.71 17.10
N GLY A 94 -11.15 -7.85 17.07
CA GLY A 94 -11.10 -6.51 17.66
C GLY A 94 -10.62 -5.39 16.73
N ASP A 95 -10.11 -5.69 15.53
CA ASP A 95 -9.67 -4.66 14.58
C ASP A 95 -10.83 -3.72 14.17
N THR A 96 -10.54 -2.43 14.01
CA THR A 96 -11.35 -1.51 13.20
C THR A 96 -10.82 -1.55 11.76
N VAL A 97 -11.61 -2.08 10.84
CA VAL A 97 -11.21 -2.35 9.44
C VAL A 97 -11.92 -1.40 8.49
N LEU A 98 -11.19 -0.83 7.52
CA LEU A 98 -11.73 -0.18 6.32
C LEU A 98 -11.61 -1.12 5.12
N ASP A 99 -12.69 -1.28 4.35
CA ASP A 99 -12.77 -2.08 3.13
C ASP A 99 -12.99 -1.15 1.94
N LEU A 100 -11.96 -1.00 1.10
CA LEU A 100 -11.98 -0.12 -0.08
C LEU A 100 -12.70 -0.79 -1.25
N GLY A 101 -13.68 -0.10 -1.84
CA GLY A 101 -14.49 -0.66 -2.93
C GLY A 101 -15.37 -1.81 -2.44
N SER A 102 -16.01 -1.62 -1.29
CA SER A 102 -16.75 -2.67 -0.57
C SER A 102 -17.92 -3.30 -1.35
N GLY A 103 -18.34 -2.70 -2.46
CA GLY A 103 -19.31 -3.26 -3.40
C GLY A 103 -20.62 -3.66 -2.74
N SER A 104 -21.04 -4.92 -2.95
CA SER A 104 -22.23 -5.54 -2.35
C SER A 104 -22.10 -5.79 -0.83
N GLY A 105 -20.95 -5.51 -0.23
CA GLY A 105 -20.65 -5.70 1.19
C GLY A 105 -20.17 -7.10 1.58
N LYS A 106 -19.88 -7.99 0.62
CA LYS A 106 -19.45 -9.38 0.91
C LYS A 106 -18.25 -9.44 1.85
N ILE A 107 -17.15 -8.76 1.50
CA ILE A 107 -15.94 -8.69 2.34
C ILE A 107 -16.27 -8.06 3.69
N CYS A 108 -16.98 -6.93 3.72
CA CYS A 108 -17.45 -6.31 4.96
C CYS A 108 -18.17 -7.27 5.92
N TYR A 109 -19.04 -8.16 5.41
CA TYR A 109 -19.76 -9.12 6.25
C TYR A 109 -18.96 -10.36 6.65
N ILE A 110 -17.94 -10.75 5.89
CA ILE A 110 -16.93 -11.72 6.31
C ILE A 110 -16.08 -11.12 7.44
N LEU A 111 -15.62 -9.89 7.27
CA LEU A 111 -14.87 -9.14 8.27
C LEU A 111 -15.67 -8.94 9.57
N ALA A 112 -16.97 -8.64 9.48
CA ALA A 112 -17.85 -8.42 10.64
C ALA A 112 -17.84 -9.62 11.61
N GLN A 113 -17.86 -10.85 11.05
CA GLN A 113 -17.73 -12.10 11.80
C GLN A 113 -16.35 -12.24 12.43
N LYS A 114 -15.29 -11.92 11.65
CA LYS A 114 -13.90 -12.14 12.01
C LYS A 114 -13.38 -11.16 13.07
N VAL A 115 -13.75 -9.88 12.99
CA VAL A 115 -13.39 -8.87 14.01
C VAL A 115 -14.24 -9.02 15.28
N GLY A 116 -15.43 -9.60 15.17
CA GLY A 116 -16.35 -9.85 16.27
C GLY A 116 -16.96 -8.58 16.87
N ALA A 117 -17.79 -8.75 17.90
CA ALA A 117 -18.59 -7.68 18.52
C ALA A 117 -17.78 -6.49 19.11
N LYS A 118 -16.47 -6.63 19.30
CA LYS A 118 -15.57 -5.56 19.78
C LYS A 118 -14.86 -4.80 18.66
N GLY A 119 -14.70 -5.44 17.50
CA GLY A 119 -14.15 -4.81 16.31
C GLY A 119 -15.22 -4.06 15.52
N ARG A 120 -14.80 -3.39 14.45
CA ARG A 120 -15.68 -2.56 13.60
C ARG A 120 -15.28 -2.71 12.15
N VAL A 121 -16.25 -2.61 11.25
CA VAL A 121 -16.01 -2.67 9.80
C VAL A 121 -16.66 -1.46 9.13
N ILE A 122 -15.90 -0.81 8.27
CA ILE A 122 -16.36 0.30 7.44
C ILE A 122 -16.13 -0.08 5.99
N GLY A 123 -17.19 -0.25 5.21
CA GLY A 123 -17.11 -0.35 3.76
C GLY A 123 -17.22 1.03 3.13
N ILE A 124 -16.35 1.36 2.19
CA ILE A 124 -16.46 2.56 1.36
C ILE A 124 -16.60 2.15 -0.11
N ASP A 125 -17.54 2.78 -0.81
CA ASP A 125 -17.76 2.61 -2.25
C ASP A 125 -18.38 3.91 -2.80
N PHE A 126 -18.40 4.09 -4.12
CA PHE A 126 -19.01 5.25 -4.79
C PHE A 126 -20.27 4.88 -5.58
N ASN A 127 -20.53 3.60 -5.82
CA ASN A 127 -21.66 3.09 -6.59
C ASN A 127 -22.92 2.94 -5.72
N ASP A 128 -23.96 3.72 -6.03
CA ASP A 128 -25.22 3.75 -5.27
C ASP A 128 -25.98 2.42 -5.24
N GLU A 129 -25.92 1.60 -6.29
CA GLU A 129 -26.65 0.33 -6.32
C GLU A 129 -25.92 -0.78 -5.55
N MET A 130 -24.59 -0.78 -5.60
CA MET A 130 -23.75 -1.62 -4.74
C MET A 130 -23.95 -1.28 -3.26
N LEU A 131 -23.84 0.00 -2.89
CA LEU A 131 -24.12 0.47 -1.53
C LEU A 131 -25.56 0.21 -1.10
N GLY A 132 -26.54 0.35 -2.02
CA GLY A 132 -27.94 0.03 -1.77
C GLY A 132 -28.13 -1.43 -1.38
N LEU A 133 -27.48 -2.35 -2.11
CA LEU A 133 -27.48 -3.78 -1.81
C LEU A 133 -26.77 -4.09 -0.48
N ALA A 134 -25.61 -3.49 -0.22
CA ALA A 134 -24.90 -3.65 1.04
C ALA A 134 -25.76 -3.16 2.22
N ARG A 135 -26.27 -1.92 2.15
CA ARG A 135 -27.10 -1.30 3.19
C ARG A 135 -28.41 -2.08 3.44
N LYS A 136 -29.04 -2.65 2.40
CA LYS A 136 -30.26 -3.50 2.48
C LYS A 136 -30.09 -4.67 3.47
N TYR A 137 -28.95 -5.35 3.46
CA TYR A 137 -28.71 -6.55 4.27
C TYR A 137 -28.15 -6.27 5.67
N LYS A 138 -27.81 -5.02 5.99
CA LYS A 138 -27.19 -4.67 7.28
C LYS A 138 -28.02 -5.13 8.49
N GLY A 139 -29.33 -4.92 8.47
CA GLY A 139 -30.22 -5.32 9.57
C GLY A 139 -30.32 -6.84 9.75
N GLU A 140 -30.37 -7.60 8.65
CA GLU A 140 -30.39 -9.06 8.68
C GLU A 140 -29.07 -9.61 9.23
N MET A 141 -27.95 -9.06 8.76
CA MET A 141 -26.62 -9.47 9.21
C MET A 141 -26.39 -9.15 10.69
N ALA A 142 -26.78 -7.96 11.17
CA ALA A 142 -26.71 -7.62 12.59
C ALA A 142 -27.54 -8.58 13.47
N ALA A 143 -28.73 -8.99 13.00
CA ALA A 143 -29.56 -9.97 13.69
C ALA A 143 -28.96 -11.38 13.71
N LYS A 144 -28.32 -11.82 12.60
CA LYS A 144 -27.60 -13.10 12.51
C LYS A 144 -26.34 -13.15 13.38
N LEU A 145 -25.61 -12.04 13.47
CA LEU A 145 -24.37 -11.90 14.26
C LEU A 145 -24.64 -11.70 15.76
N GLY A 146 -25.78 -11.10 16.10
CA GLY A 146 -26.11 -10.67 17.47
C GLY A 146 -25.49 -9.32 17.87
N TYR A 147 -24.91 -8.59 16.91
CA TYR A 147 -24.32 -7.26 17.11
C TYR A 147 -24.30 -6.48 15.78
N ASP A 148 -24.38 -5.15 15.85
CA ASP A 148 -24.16 -4.26 14.71
C ASP A 148 -22.79 -3.58 14.83
N ASN A 149 -21.85 -3.95 13.96
CA ASN A 149 -20.51 -3.37 13.88
C ASN A 149 -20.10 -2.94 12.46
N VAL A 150 -21.05 -2.83 11.52
CA VAL A 150 -20.78 -2.52 10.10
C VAL A 150 -21.34 -1.15 9.70
N ARG A 151 -20.54 -0.31 9.06
CA ARG A 151 -20.98 0.96 8.44
C ARG A 151 -20.62 0.96 6.95
N PHE A 152 -21.51 1.48 6.10
CA PHE A 152 -21.24 1.68 4.68
C PHE A 152 -21.28 3.17 4.35
N VAL A 153 -20.21 3.68 3.74
CA VAL A 153 -19.96 5.10 3.44
C VAL A 153 -19.94 5.28 1.92
N LYS A 154 -20.56 6.36 1.44
CA LYS A 154 -20.41 6.78 0.04
C LYS A 154 -19.20 7.69 -0.08
N GLY A 155 -18.20 7.28 -0.86
CA GLY A 155 -16.93 8.01 -0.99
C GLY A 155 -16.04 7.44 -2.09
N LYS A 156 -15.08 8.25 -2.54
CA LYS A 156 -14.04 7.81 -3.47
C LYS A 156 -12.86 7.24 -2.69
N ILE A 157 -12.24 6.17 -3.15
CA ILE A 157 -11.13 5.55 -2.39
C ILE A 157 -9.85 6.40 -2.41
N GLN A 158 -9.73 7.33 -3.37
CA GLN A 158 -8.70 8.38 -3.41
C GLN A 158 -9.07 9.68 -2.65
N ASP A 159 -10.21 9.72 -1.94
CA ASP A 159 -10.63 10.82 -1.07
C ASP A 159 -11.53 10.25 0.03
N LEU A 160 -10.89 9.60 1.01
CA LEU A 160 -11.55 8.99 2.17
C LEU A 160 -12.00 10.05 3.20
N ALA A 161 -11.66 11.33 2.99
CA ALA A 161 -12.10 12.44 3.82
C ALA A 161 -13.49 12.95 3.41
N LEU A 162 -13.83 13.02 2.12
CA LEU A 162 -15.12 13.55 1.66
C LEU A 162 -16.26 12.51 1.76
N ASP A 163 -17.25 12.77 2.61
CA ASP A 163 -18.51 12.02 2.63
C ASP A 163 -19.42 12.49 1.49
N LEU A 164 -19.62 11.62 0.48
CA LEU A 164 -20.42 11.95 -0.70
C LEU A 164 -21.92 11.91 -0.42
N ASP A 165 -22.41 11.22 0.62
CA ASP A 165 -23.81 11.32 1.03
C ASP A 165 -24.07 12.72 1.64
N ARG A 166 -23.16 13.24 2.47
CA ARG A 166 -23.21 14.64 2.98
C ARG A 166 -23.14 15.66 1.85
N ALA A 167 -22.19 15.51 0.93
CA ALA A 167 -22.04 16.41 -0.23
C ALA A 167 -23.28 16.39 -1.14
N GLN A 168 -23.89 15.21 -1.36
CA GLN A 168 -25.11 15.07 -2.14
C GLN A 168 -26.35 15.66 -1.44
N GLU A 169 -26.42 15.63 -0.11
CA GLU A 169 -27.45 16.35 0.65
C GLU A 169 -27.32 17.87 0.45
N TRP A 170 -26.10 18.42 0.53
CA TRP A 170 -25.88 19.85 0.28
C TRP A 170 -26.31 20.27 -1.14
N LEU A 171 -25.97 19.48 -2.16
CA LEU A 171 -26.34 19.72 -3.56
C LEU A 171 -27.86 19.66 -3.80
N ARG A 172 -28.58 18.83 -3.05
CA ARG A 172 -30.04 18.73 -3.11
C ARG A 172 -30.71 20.02 -2.64
N ASP A 173 -30.17 20.62 -1.57
CA ASP A 173 -30.68 21.86 -1.00
C ASP A 173 -30.17 23.11 -1.74
N ARG A 174 -29.02 23.00 -2.42
CA ARG A 174 -28.33 24.11 -3.13
C ARG A 174 -27.81 23.66 -4.51
N PRO A 175 -28.68 23.54 -5.53
CA PRO A 175 -28.26 23.17 -6.88
C PRO A 175 -27.26 24.17 -7.46
N VAL A 176 -26.12 23.68 -7.93
CA VAL A 176 -25.07 24.49 -8.56
C VAL A 176 -25.46 24.79 -10.01
N THR A 177 -25.63 26.07 -10.32
CA THR A 177 -26.00 26.60 -11.65
C THR A 177 -25.14 27.78 -12.11
N SER A 178 -24.21 28.26 -11.26
CA SER A 178 -23.22 29.30 -11.57
C SER A 178 -21.84 28.98 -10.97
N ILE A 179 -20.80 29.70 -11.40
CA ILE A 179 -19.42 29.50 -10.92
C ILE A 179 -19.27 29.89 -9.45
N GLU A 180 -20.00 30.91 -9.00
CA GLU A 180 -20.02 31.34 -7.60
C GLU A 180 -20.66 30.28 -6.69
N GLN A 181 -21.67 29.56 -7.21
CA GLN A 181 -22.29 28.42 -6.51
C GLN A 181 -21.36 27.20 -6.50
N LEU A 182 -20.58 26.99 -7.55
CA LEU A 182 -19.56 25.93 -7.60
C LEU A 182 -18.48 26.16 -6.54
N ALA A 183 -17.94 27.37 -6.43
CA ALA A 183 -16.98 27.73 -5.37
C ALA A 183 -17.57 27.56 -3.96
N GLY A 184 -18.89 27.80 -3.79
CA GLY A 184 -19.59 27.51 -2.54
C GLY A 184 -19.72 26.02 -2.22
N PHE A 185 -19.85 25.17 -3.25
CA PHE A 185 -19.85 23.71 -3.09
C PHE A 185 -18.46 23.16 -2.78
N GLU A 186 -17.42 23.67 -3.46
CA GLU A 186 -16.03 23.33 -3.20
C GLU A 186 -15.63 23.67 -1.75
N ALA A 187 -16.00 24.87 -1.27
CA ALA A 187 -15.78 25.28 0.11
C ALA A 187 -16.51 24.40 1.14
N GLU A 188 -17.73 23.91 0.85
CA GLU A 188 -18.39 22.93 1.72
C GLU A 188 -17.68 21.58 1.70
N CYS A 189 -17.21 21.10 0.54
CA CYS A 189 -16.45 19.85 0.46
C CYS A 189 -15.18 19.92 1.30
N ASP A 190 -14.46 21.05 1.25
CA ASP A 190 -13.28 21.28 2.07
C ASP A 190 -13.62 21.38 3.57
N ARG A 191 -14.75 21.99 3.93
CA ARG A 191 -15.27 21.99 5.30
C ARG A 191 -15.57 20.57 5.78
N LEU A 192 -16.27 19.76 4.98
CA LEU A 192 -16.59 18.36 5.29
C LEU A 192 -15.32 17.53 5.51
N ARG A 193 -14.31 17.66 4.63
CA ARG A 193 -13.02 16.96 4.79
C ARG A 193 -12.30 17.31 6.10
N GLN A 194 -12.39 18.56 6.55
CA GLN A 194 -11.67 19.07 7.72
C GLN A 194 -12.41 18.85 9.05
N GLU A 195 -13.73 19.09 9.07
CA GLU A 195 -14.55 19.11 10.28
C GLU A 195 -15.29 17.78 10.51
N GLU A 196 -15.72 17.10 9.45
CA GLU A 196 -16.60 15.93 9.48
C GLU A 196 -16.12 14.80 8.53
N PRO A 197 -14.84 14.38 8.58
CA PRO A 197 -14.27 13.46 7.59
C PRO A 197 -14.98 12.11 7.59
N ALA A 198 -15.31 11.61 6.39
CA ALA A 198 -15.91 10.30 6.15
C ALA A 198 -15.15 9.19 6.88
N ILE A 199 -13.83 9.16 6.70
CA ILE A 199 -12.85 8.39 7.46
C ILE A 199 -11.81 9.34 8.05
N ALA A 200 -11.78 9.43 9.38
CA ALA A 200 -10.84 10.29 10.11
C ALA A 200 -9.39 9.76 10.09
N ASP A 201 -8.44 10.67 10.26
CA ASP A 201 -7.02 10.37 10.46
C ASP A 201 -6.79 9.36 11.59
N ASN A 202 -5.87 8.43 11.40
CA ASN A 202 -5.44 7.47 12.44
C ASN A 202 -6.63 6.76 13.14
N SER A 203 -7.68 6.43 12.40
CA SER A 203 -8.94 5.89 12.96
C SER A 203 -9.08 4.37 12.79
N VAL A 204 -8.40 3.76 11.81
CA VAL A 204 -8.52 2.33 11.49
C VAL A 204 -7.23 1.55 11.78
N ASP A 205 -7.39 0.29 12.19
CA ASP A 205 -6.29 -0.64 12.50
C ASP A 205 -5.82 -1.38 11.24
N VAL A 206 -6.75 -1.63 10.30
CA VAL A 206 -6.48 -2.29 9.03
C VAL A 206 -7.21 -1.58 7.89
N VAL A 207 -6.54 -1.44 6.75
CA VAL A 207 -7.20 -1.16 5.46
C VAL A 207 -7.08 -2.42 4.61
N VAL A 208 -8.19 -2.91 4.09
CA VAL A 208 -8.23 -4.00 3.11
C VAL A 208 -8.81 -3.51 1.79
N SER A 209 -8.50 -4.24 0.72
CA SER A 209 -9.05 -4.02 -0.61
C SER A 209 -8.93 -5.30 -1.43
N ASN A 210 -9.86 -5.48 -2.36
CA ASN A 210 -9.90 -6.64 -3.25
C ASN A 210 -10.20 -6.19 -4.69
N CYS A 211 -9.16 -6.08 -5.51
CA CYS A 211 -9.24 -5.80 -6.95
C CYS A 211 -9.80 -4.42 -7.37
N VAL A 212 -9.69 -3.37 -6.55
CA VAL A 212 -10.24 -2.04 -6.89
C VAL A 212 -9.22 -0.89 -7.02
N LEU A 213 -7.95 -1.05 -6.64
CA LEU A 213 -6.97 0.04 -6.80
C LEU A 213 -6.65 0.27 -8.28
N ASN A 214 -6.71 -0.80 -9.09
CA ASN A 214 -6.54 -0.74 -10.54
C ASN A 214 -7.65 0.04 -11.27
N LEU A 215 -8.79 0.30 -10.63
CA LEU A 215 -9.87 1.09 -11.21
C LEU A 215 -9.62 2.60 -11.08
N VAL A 216 -8.70 3.02 -10.20
CA VAL A 216 -8.34 4.42 -9.94
C VAL A 216 -7.48 4.97 -11.07
N ARG A 217 -7.81 6.19 -11.52
CA ARG A 217 -7.11 6.87 -12.62
C ARG A 217 -5.63 7.09 -12.27
N PRO A 218 -4.69 7.00 -13.22
CA PRO A 218 -3.25 7.02 -12.92
C PRO A 218 -2.78 8.23 -12.10
N GLN A 219 -3.31 9.42 -12.40
CA GLN A 219 -2.98 10.66 -11.69
C GLN A 219 -3.51 10.73 -10.25
N ASP A 220 -4.53 9.93 -9.90
CA ASP A 220 -5.13 9.89 -8.56
C ASP A 220 -4.47 8.82 -7.67
N LYS A 221 -3.59 7.96 -8.23
CA LYS A 221 -2.97 6.84 -7.50
C LYS A 221 -2.05 7.29 -6.37
N THR A 222 -1.36 8.44 -6.48
CA THR A 222 -0.55 8.96 -5.36
C THR A 222 -1.43 9.36 -4.17
N GLU A 223 -2.55 10.02 -4.43
CA GLU A 223 -3.51 10.41 -3.38
C GLU A 223 -4.15 9.20 -2.71
N LEU A 224 -4.50 8.16 -3.49
CA LEU A 224 -5.02 6.89 -2.98
C LEU A 224 -4.11 6.27 -1.89
N PHE A 225 -2.79 6.18 -2.13
CA PHE A 225 -1.89 5.59 -1.15
C PHE A 225 -1.62 6.53 0.04
N ALA A 226 -1.63 7.85 -0.19
CA ALA A 226 -1.57 8.86 0.88
C ALA A 226 -2.80 8.77 1.80
N GLU A 227 -4.00 8.58 1.25
CA GLU A 227 -5.25 8.41 2.00
C GLU A 227 -5.25 7.11 2.83
N ILE A 228 -4.81 5.98 2.25
CA ILE A 228 -4.63 4.72 2.99
C ILE A 228 -3.66 4.93 4.16
N TYR A 229 -2.56 5.65 3.95
CA TYR A 229 -1.63 6.00 5.02
C TYR A 229 -2.27 6.92 6.06
N ARG A 230 -3.00 7.97 5.67
CA ARG A 230 -3.64 8.95 6.58
C ARG A 230 -4.59 8.27 7.56
N VAL A 231 -5.50 7.43 7.06
CA VAL A 231 -6.56 6.82 7.88
C VAL A 231 -6.04 5.74 8.84
N LEU A 232 -4.94 5.06 8.50
CA LEU A 232 -4.33 4.05 9.36
C LEU A 232 -3.77 4.65 10.66
N LYS A 233 -3.98 3.96 11.77
CA LYS A 233 -3.26 4.21 13.03
C LYS A 233 -1.77 3.94 12.88
N ARG A 234 -0.97 4.51 13.78
CA ARG A 234 0.40 4.03 14.02
C ARG A 234 0.36 2.57 14.49
N GLY A 235 1.10 1.69 13.84
CA GLY A 235 1.04 0.24 14.03
C GLY A 235 -0.06 -0.45 13.22
N GLY A 236 -0.92 0.30 12.53
CA GLY A 236 -1.89 -0.25 11.59
C GLY A 236 -1.25 -0.73 10.29
N ARG A 237 -1.99 -1.55 9.54
CA ARG A 237 -1.50 -2.21 8.31
C ARG A 237 -2.48 -2.11 7.15
N ALA A 238 -1.97 -1.90 5.94
CA ALA A 238 -2.70 -2.16 4.70
C ALA A 238 -2.53 -3.64 4.32
N VAL A 239 -3.59 -4.28 3.81
CA VAL A 239 -3.56 -5.64 3.25
C VAL A 239 -4.39 -5.64 1.97
N ILE A 240 -3.72 -5.60 0.82
CA ILE A 240 -4.35 -5.32 -0.47
C ILE A 240 -4.15 -6.53 -1.39
N SER A 241 -5.24 -7.12 -1.86
CA SER A 241 -5.24 -8.09 -2.95
C SER A 241 -5.62 -7.38 -4.25
N ASP A 242 -4.78 -7.42 -5.28
CA ASP A 242 -5.08 -6.80 -6.59
C ASP A 242 -4.35 -7.54 -7.74
N ILE A 243 -4.70 -7.21 -8.98
CA ILE A 243 -3.99 -7.70 -10.17
C ILE A 243 -2.75 -6.85 -10.44
N VAL A 244 -1.62 -7.50 -10.70
CA VAL A 244 -0.37 -6.88 -11.15
C VAL A 244 0.04 -7.41 -12.52
N CYS A 245 0.89 -6.65 -13.21
CA CYS A 245 1.51 -7.04 -14.48
C CYS A 245 3.05 -7.10 -14.37
N ASP A 246 3.68 -7.90 -15.22
CA ASP A 246 5.14 -8.04 -15.31
C ASP A 246 5.80 -6.89 -16.12
N GLU A 247 5.12 -6.39 -17.15
CA GLU A 247 5.52 -5.24 -17.95
C GLU A 247 4.52 -4.06 -17.86
N ASP A 248 4.93 -2.86 -18.29
CA ASP A 248 4.04 -1.68 -18.32
C ASP A 248 2.95 -1.85 -19.40
N ALA A 249 1.68 -1.61 -19.03
CA ALA A 249 0.55 -1.74 -19.94
C ALA A 249 0.70 -0.91 -21.23
N THR A 250 0.42 -1.52 -22.38
CA THR A 250 0.55 -0.85 -23.68
C THR A 250 -0.44 0.31 -23.84
N PRO A 251 -0.17 1.31 -24.70
CA PRO A 251 -1.16 2.34 -25.04
C PRO A 251 -2.45 1.79 -25.66
N ALA A 252 -2.45 0.56 -26.20
CA ALA A 252 -3.67 -0.10 -26.65
C ALA A 252 -4.51 -0.56 -25.44
N ILE A 253 -3.89 -1.27 -24.49
CA ILE A 253 -4.51 -1.71 -23.25
C ILE A 253 -5.06 -0.53 -22.44
N LEU A 254 -4.26 0.53 -22.25
CA LEU A 254 -4.65 1.74 -21.49
C LEU A 254 -5.86 2.49 -22.10
N ASN A 255 -6.08 2.36 -23.41
CA ASN A 255 -7.20 3.00 -24.10
C ASN A 255 -8.42 2.10 -24.29
N ASP A 256 -8.40 0.87 -23.76
CA ASP A 256 -9.50 -0.08 -23.82
C ASP A 256 -10.35 -0.05 -22.53
N SER A 257 -11.62 0.33 -22.67
CA SER A 257 -12.56 0.44 -21.54
C SER A 257 -13.01 -0.90 -20.96
N GLU A 258 -13.01 -1.99 -21.73
CA GLU A 258 -13.34 -3.33 -21.24
C GLU A 258 -12.18 -3.91 -20.44
N LEU A 259 -10.94 -3.68 -20.88
CA LEU A 259 -9.74 -4.03 -20.10
C LEU A 259 -9.59 -3.15 -18.85
N TRP A 260 -9.93 -1.86 -18.92
CA TRP A 260 -9.90 -0.99 -17.73
C TRP A 260 -10.87 -1.47 -16.65
N SER A 261 -12.13 -1.66 -17.04
CA SER A 261 -13.19 -2.05 -16.10
C SER A 261 -13.09 -3.52 -15.66
N GLY A 262 -12.20 -4.31 -16.25
CA GLY A 262 -11.78 -5.64 -15.79
C GLY A 262 -10.47 -5.65 -15.00
N CYS A 263 -10.02 -4.50 -14.47
CA CYS A 263 -8.82 -4.33 -13.64
C CYS A 263 -7.48 -4.66 -14.33
N ILE A 264 -7.47 -4.85 -15.65
CA ILE A 264 -6.27 -5.10 -16.46
C ILE A 264 -5.55 -3.78 -16.78
N ALA A 265 -6.25 -2.80 -17.37
CA ALA A 265 -5.56 -1.65 -17.95
C ALA A 265 -4.94 -0.69 -16.92
N GLY A 266 -5.55 -0.60 -15.73
CA GLY A 266 -4.99 0.15 -14.61
C GLY A 266 -4.09 -0.66 -13.69
N ALA A 267 -3.70 -1.89 -14.04
CA ALA A 267 -2.79 -2.70 -13.25
C ALA A 267 -1.45 -2.01 -12.98
N PHE A 268 -0.88 -2.29 -11.81
CA PHE A 268 0.48 -1.87 -11.49
C PHE A 268 1.48 -2.92 -11.97
N ARG A 269 2.61 -2.46 -12.51
CA ARG A 269 3.79 -3.32 -12.64
C ARG A 269 4.25 -3.77 -11.25
N GLU A 270 4.68 -5.02 -11.09
CA GLU A 270 4.88 -5.64 -9.76
C GLU A 270 5.76 -4.80 -8.82
N ASP A 271 6.91 -4.31 -9.30
CA ASP A 271 7.84 -3.46 -8.53
C ASP A 271 7.23 -2.11 -8.16
N MET A 272 6.51 -1.49 -9.11
CA MET A 272 5.84 -0.21 -8.90
C MET A 272 4.73 -0.31 -7.86
N PHE A 273 4.04 -1.46 -7.74
CA PHE A 273 3.01 -1.64 -6.72
C PHE A 273 3.59 -1.56 -5.30
N LEU A 274 4.73 -2.23 -5.05
CA LEU A 274 5.45 -2.11 -3.77
C LEU A 274 5.98 -0.69 -3.57
N LYS A 275 6.52 -0.06 -4.62
CA LYS A 275 7.08 1.29 -4.57
C LYS A 275 6.06 2.37 -4.19
N MET A 276 4.78 2.21 -4.57
CA MET A 276 3.72 3.14 -4.13
C MET A 276 3.50 3.12 -2.61
N PHE A 277 3.66 1.96 -1.96
CA PHE A 277 3.65 1.89 -0.49
C PHE A 277 4.90 2.54 0.12
N GLU A 278 6.08 2.31 -0.46
CA GLU A 278 7.33 2.95 -0.01
C GLU A 278 7.24 4.48 -0.08
N GLU A 279 6.79 5.03 -1.22
CA GLU A 279 6.63 6.47 -1.45
C GLU A 279 5.58 7.11 -0.54
N ALA A 280 4.53 6.38 -0.15
CA ALA A 280 3.55 6.82 0.83
C ALA A 280 4.03 6.70 2.31
N GLY A 281 5.25 6.20 2.55
CA GLY A 281 5.89 6.16 3.87
C GLY A 281 5.64 4.87 4.67
N PHE A 282 5.10 3.82 4.04
CA PHE A 282 4.94 2.53 4.71
C PHE A 282 6.29 1.84 4.99
N TYR A 283 6.23 0.82 5.85
CA TYR A 283 7.35 -0.06 6.16
C TYR A 283 6.94 -1.53 6.19
N GLY A 284 7.92 -2.43 6.12
CA GLY A 284 7.64 -3.87 6.21
C GLY A 284 6.71 -4.33 5.09
N ILE A 285 7.03 -3.91 3.87
CA ILE A 285 6.25 -4.18 2.66
C ILE A 285 6.55 -5.61 2.22
N GLU A 286 5.54 -6.48 2.24
CA GLU A 286 5.69 -7.93 2.03
C GLU A 286 4.67 -8.46 1.00
N ILE A 287 5.12 -9.37 0.12
CA ILE A 287 4.25 -10.20 -0.72
C ILE A 287 3.80 -11.41 0.09
N LEU A 288 2.56 -11.38 0.54
CA LEU A 288 1.94 -12.46 1.32
C LEU A 288 1.48 -13.64 0.44
N SER A 289 1.07 -13.34 -0.79
CA SER A 289 0.76 -14.35 -1.81
C SER A 289 0.96 -13.77 -3.21
N ARG A 290 1.36 -14.63 -4.16
CA ARG A 290 1.47 -14.32 -5.59
C ARG A 290 1.17 -15.58 -6.39
N GLU A 291 0.28 -15.49 -7.36
CA GLU A 291 -0.04 -16.63 -8.22
C GLU A 291 1.12 -16.98 -9.17
N SER A 292 1.44 -18.27 -9.26
CA SER A 292 2.57 -18.77 -10.07
C SER A 292 2.26 -18.83 -11.56
N GLU A 293 0.99 -18.96 -11.93
CA GLU A 293 0.49 -18.91 -13.30
C GLU A 293 -0.24 -17.57 -13.56
N PRO A 294 -0.22 -17.03 -14.79
CA PRO A 294 -0.96 -15.83 -15.12
C PRO A 294 -2.46 -16.16 -15.21
N TRP A 295 -3.30 -15.29 -14.65
CA TRP A 295 -4.75 -15.37 -14.80
C TRP A 295 -5.17 -15.01 -16.23
N GLN A 296 -4.50 -14.00 -16.81
CA GLN A 296 -4.74 -13.54 -18.17
C GLN A 296 -3.42 -13.08 -18.80
N VAL A 297 -3.30 -13.18 -20.12
CA VAL A 297 -2.19 -12.60 -20.90
C VAL A 297 -2.79 -11.71 -21.99
N VAL A 298 -2.33 -10.46 -22.11
CA VAL A 298 -2.81 -9.47 -23.10
C VAL A 298 -1.61 -8.79 -23.74
N ASP A 299 -1.56 -8.75 -25.08
CA ASP A 299 -0.40 -8.27 -25.86
C ASP A 299 0.96 -8.91 -25.49
N GLY A 300 0.94 -10.06 -24.79
CA GLY A 300 2.13 -10.74 -24.26
C GLY A 300 2.46 -10.40 -22.79
N ILE A 301 1.80 -9.41 -22.20
CA ILE A 301 1.94 -9.00 -20.79
C ILE A 301 1.15 -9.97 -19.91
N GLU A 302 1.76 -10.44 -18.82
CA GLU A 302 1.20 -11.41 -17.89
C GLU A 302 0.51 -10.74 -16.70
N PHE A 303 -0.78 -11.03 -16.48
CA PHE A 303 -1.57 -10.48 -15.39
C PHE A 303 -1.82 -11.53 -14.30
N ARG A 304 -1.45 -11.21 -13.06
CA ARG A 304 -1.35 -12.16 -11.93
C ARG A 304 -1.97 -11.56 -10.66
N SER A 305 -2.57 -12.38 -9.82
CA SER A 305 -3.07 -11.93 -8.50
C SER A 305 -1.93 -11.89 -7.48
N VAL A 306 -1.83 -10.79 -6.73
CA VAL A 306 -0.89 -10.59 -5.63
C VAL A 306 -1.64 -10.04 -4.41
N THR A 307 -1.28 -10.54 -3.22
CA THR A 307 -1.66 -9.91 -1.95
C THR A 307 -0.42 -9.34 -1.28
N LEU A 308 -0.43 -8.02 -1.04
CA LEU A 308 0.59 -7.29 -0.29
C LEU A 308 0.13 -6.98 1.14
N GLN A 309 1.09 -6.83 2.04
CA GLN A 309 0.93 -6.16 3.32
C GLN A 309 1.97 -5.06 3.49
N ALA A 310 1.58 -3.97 4.17
CA ALA A 310 2.46 -2.86 4.49
C ALA A 310 2.02 -2.16 5.79
N PHE A 311 2.93 -1.65 6.60
CA PHE A 311 2.65 -1.08 7.92
C PHE A 311 2.90 0.42 8.01
N LYS A 312 2.10 1.13 8.81
CA LYS A 312 2.32 2.53 9.19
C LYS A 312 2.94 2.63 10.57
N GLY A 313 3.81 3.61 10.81
CA GLY A 313 4.31 3.91 12.16
C GLY A 313 5.70 4.54 12.27
N LYS A 314 6.40 4.76 11.16
CA LYS A 314 7.71 5.44 11.13
C LYS A 314 7.62 6.95 11.41
N ASP A 315 6.44 7.53 11.50
CA ASP A 315 6.23 8.97 11.75
C ASP A 315 6.79 9.46 13.11
N GLY A 316 6.96 10.77 13.25
CA GLY A 316 7.25 11.43 14.52
C GLY A 316 8.71 11.31 15.00
N PRO A 317 9.02 11.83 16.21
CA PRO A 317 10.38 11.99 16.69
C PRO A 317 11.12 10.66 16.91
N CYS A 318 12.45 10.74 16.98
CA CYS A 318 13.34 9.63 17.27
C CYS A 318 14.09 9.92 18.57
N TRP A 319 13.94 9.05 19.58
CA TRP A 319 14.50 9.25 20.91
C TRP A 319 15.58 8.22 21.24
N GLU A 320 16.65 8.67 21.90
CA GLU A 320 17.77 7.86 22.36
C GLU A 320 17.48 7.30 23.75
N ARG A 321 17.34 5.97 23.82
CA ARG A 321 17.14 5.21 25.06
C ARG A 321 18.24 4.17 25.30
N ASN A 322 19.41 4.37 24.69
CA ASN A 322 20.56 3.46 24.66
C ASN A 322 20.25 2.05 24.12
N GLN A 323 19.11 1.87 23.45
CA GLN A 323 18.67 0.62 22.86
C GLN A 323 19.53 0.24 21.63
N ALA A 324 19.54 -1.06 21.34
CA ALA A 324 20.11 -1.61 20.12
C ALA A 324 19.38 -2.87 19.67
N VAL A 325 19.56 -3.22 18.40
CA VAL A 325 19.09 -4.49 17.83
C VAL A 325 20.27 -5.28 17.28
N ILE A 326 20.14 -6.60 17.22
CA ILE A 326 21.07 -7.49 16.51
C ILE A 326 20.30 -8.24 15.45
N TYR A 327 20.61 -7.99 14.17
CA TYR A 327 20.07 -8.77 13.06
C TYR A 327 20.60 -10.22 13.12
N LYS A 328 19.71 -11.21 13.00
CA LYS A 328 20.08 -12.64 13.11
C LYS A 328 20.72 -13.21 11.85
N GLY A 329 20.39 -12.68 10.67
CA GLY A 329 20.67 -13.35 9.39
C GLY A 329 19.41 -14.04 8.84
N PRO A 330 19.50 -14.76 7.70
CA PRO A 330 20.71 -15.40 7.20
C PRO A 330 21.64 -14.49 6.39
N TRP A 331 21.14 -13.40 5.79
CA TRP A 331 21.92 -12.52 4.93
C TRP A 331 23.10 -11.89 5.68
N LYS A 332 24.21 -11.60 4.99
CA LYS A 332 25.38 -10.95 5.61
C LYS A 332 25.00 -9.57 6.17
N LYS A 333 24.14 -8.87 5.45
CA LYS A 333 23.67 -7.50 5.72
C LYS A 333 22.30 -7.34 5.06
N VAL A 334 21.38 -6.65 5.73
CA VAL A 334 20.11 -6.18 5.14
C VAL A 334 20.02 -4.67 5.22
N LEU A 335 19.17 -4.08 4.38
CA LEU A 335 18.81 -2.67 4.42
C LEU A 335 17.35 -2.60 4.87
N GLY A 336 17.03 -1.85 5.91
CA GLY A 336 15.65 -1.52 6.25
C GLY A 336 15.11 -0.44 5.33
N ASP A 337 13.78 -0.35 5.19
CA ASP A 337 13.11 0.71 4.42
C ASP A 337 13.15 2.10 5.10
N ASP A 338 14.06 2.32 6.06
CA ASP A 338 14.53 3.63 6.53
C ASP A 338 15.98 3.93 6.10
N GLY A 339 16.56 3.08 5.26
CA GLY A 339 17.94 3.17 4.77
C GLY A 339 18.99 2.70 5.79
N HIS A 340 18.61 2.19 6.97
CA HIS A 340 19.57 1.68 7.95
C HIS A 340 20.05 0.29 7.57
N ALA A 341 21.35 0.04 7.75
CA ALA A 341 21.98 -1.14 7.19
C ALA A 341 22.48 -2.09 8.30
N TYR A 342 21.76 -3.19 8.49
CA TYR A 342 21.93 -4.10 9.62
C TYR A 342 22.84 -5.29 9.25
N GLU A 343 24.05 -5.32 9.81
CA GLU A 343 24.99 -6.44 9.64
C GLU A 343 24.73 -7.53 10.68
N ARG A 344 24.67 -8.79 10.24
CA ARG A 344 24.30 -9.91 11.12
C ARG A 344 25.25 -10.04 12.31
N GLY A 345 24.70 -10.22 13.52
CA GLY A 345 25.46 -10.35 14.76
C GLY A 345 26.05 -9.05 15.33
N GLN A 346 25.95 -7.90 14.64
CA GLN A 346 26.38 -6.61 15.19
C GLN A 346 25.26 -5.94 16.00
N ARG A 347 25.65 -5.22 17.05
CA ARG A 347 24.73 -4.37 17.85
C ARG A 347 24.57 -3.03 17.14
N ILE A 348 23.45 -2.84 16.45
CA ILE A 348 23.11 -1.59 15.77
C ILE A 348 22.33 -0.69 16.72
N ALA A 349 22.81 0.52 16.95
CA ALA A 349 22.10 1.54 17.71
C ALA A 349 20.87 1.99 16.92
N VAL A 350 19.71 2.01 17.58
CA VAL A 350 18.43 2.45 17.01
C VAL A 350 17.70 3.35 18.00
N CYS A 351 16.82 4.22 17.50
CA CYS A 351 15.92 4.98 18.34
C CYS A 351 14.79 4.11 18.89
N GLU A 352 14.10 4.58 19.92
CA GLU A 352 12.97 3.89 20.58
C GLU A 352 11.91 3.37 19.60
N LYS A 353 11.46 4.23 18.68
CA LYS A 353 10.48 3.91 17.64
C LYS A 353 10.94 2.74 16.75
N THR A 354 12.18 2.80 16.24
CA THR A 354 12.73 1.74 15.39
C THR A 354 12.98 0.46 16.20
N PHE A 355 13.41 0.57 17.46
CA PHE A 355 13.52 -0.59 18.35
C PHE A 355 12.18 -1.31 18.51
N ASN A 356 11.11 -0.59 18.84
CA ASN A 356 9.77 -1.16 19.01
C ASN A 356 9.27 -1.81 17.71
N ILE A 357 9.52 -1.18 16.55
CA ILE A 357 9.15 -1.73 15.23
C ILE A 357 9.89 -3.04 14.94
N LEU A 358 11.21 -3.08 15.10
CA LEU A 358 12.04 -4.24 14.76
C LEU A 358 11.92 -5.40 15.75
N THR A 359 11.43 -5.14 16.97
CA THR A 359 11.36 -6.14 18.05
C THR A 359 9.92 -6.57 18.39
N ASN A 360 8.91 -5.97 17.77
CA ASN A 360 7.51 -6.37 17.95
C ASN A 360 7.28 -7.82 17.49
N PRO A 361 6.88 -8.75 18.39
CA PRO A 361 6.69 -10.16 18.06
C PRO A 361 5.49 -10.41 17.11
N ASN A 362 4.63 -9.41 16.90
CA ASN A 362 3.51 -9.44 15.96
C ASN A 362 3.66 -8.40 14.83
N GLY A 363 4.86 -7.85 14.63
CA GLY A 363 5.16 -6.86 13.58
C GLY A 363 5.83 -7.48 12.35
N ALA A 364 6.04 -6.66 11.31
CA ALA A 364 6.61 -7.09 10.02
C ALA A 364 7.96 -7.83 10.11
N TYR A 365 8.77 -7.52 11.14
CA TYR A 365 10.12 -8.08 11.31
C TYR A 365 10.19 -9.10 12.45
N ALA A 366 9.05 -9.68 12.83
CA ALA A 366 8.92 -10.59 13.96
C ALA A 366 9.93 -11.75 13.88
N GLY A 367 10.88 -11.77 14.82
CA GLY A 367 11.89 -12.81 14.91
C GLY A 367 13.11 -12.63 13.99
N GLU A 368 13.24 -11.55 13.23
CA GLU A 368 14.45 -11.23 12.43
C GLU A 368 15.57 -10.60 13.30
N PHE A 369 15.18 -9.87 14.35
CA PHE A 369 16.07 -9.12 15.23
C PHE A 369 16.02 -9.62 16.68
N LEU A 370 17.16 -9.58 17.37
CA LEU A 370 17.24 -9.76 18.82
C LEU A 370 17.23 -8.38 19.50
N PRO A 371 16.36 -8.14 20.49
CA PRO A 371 16.38 -6.92 21.28
C PRO A 371 17.64 -6.85 22.16
N VAL A 372 18.22 -5.66 22.30
CA VAL A 372 19.23 -5.33 23.30
C VAL A 372 18.78 -4.08 24.04
N GLU A 373 18.10 -4.30 25.16
CA GLU A 373 17.66 -3.25 26.08
C GLU A 373 18.84 -2.70 26.91
N PRO A 374 18.75 -1.47 27.42
CA PRO A 374 19.68 -0.97 28.42
C PRO A 374 19.44 -1.65 29.78
N TYR A 375 20.47 -1.69 30.63
CA TYR A 375 20.38 -2.20 32.01
C TYR A 375 19.62 -1.26 32.93
N GLU A 376 19.68 0.05 32.66
CA GLU A 376 18.91 1.09 33.33
C GLU A 376 18.01 1.75 32.28
N GLU A 377 16.70 1.73 32.52
CA GLU A 377 15.72 2.30 31.60
C GLU A 377 15.79 3.84 31.63
N ILE A 378 15.88 4.47 30.44
CA ILE A 378 15.82 5.93 30.30
C ILE A 378 14.36 6.34 30.06
N PRO A 379 13.73 7.15 30.93
CA PRO A 379 12.38 7.67 30.71
C PRO A 379 12.29 8.50 29.42
N LEU A 380 11.12 8.51 28.77
CA LEU A 380 10.95 9.20 27.48
C LEU A 380 11.12 10.72 27.61
N GLU A 381 10.76 11.27 28.78
CA GLU A 381 10.87 12.68 29.16
C GLU A 381 12.32 13.14 29.33
N GLU A 382 13.24 12.20 29.60
CA GLU A 382 14.68 12.44 29.76
C GLU A 382 15.49 12.06 28.51
N ALA A 383 14.85 11.37 27.56
CA ALA A 383 15.48 10.88 26.34
C ALA A 383 15.91 12.03 25.42
N LYS A 384 17.13 11.93 24.89
CA LYS A 384 17.68 12.92 23.95
C LYS A 384 17.26 12.58 22.52
N PRO A 385 17.24 13.55 21.59
CA PRO A 385 17.04 13.25 20.17
C PRO A 385 18.08 12.26 19.64
N PHE A 386 17.63 11.22 18.93
CA PHE A 386 18.49 10.23 18.27
C PHE A 386 18.77 10.64 16.82
N ASP A 387 20.03 10.57 16.42
CA ASP A 387 20.49 10.85 15.06
C ASP A 387 20.25 9.66 14.12
N CYS A 388 19.05 9.60 13.54
CA CYS A 388 18.68 8.58 12.55
C CYS A 388 19.33 8.80 11.15
N SER A 389 20.19 9.80 10.95
CA SER A 389 20.78 10.05 9.62
C SER A 389 21.85 9.03 9.22
N ARG A 390 22.31 8.20 10.17
CA ARG A 390 23.38 7.22 9.99
C ARG A 390 23.18 5.99 10.84
N THR A 391 23.57 4.83 10.32
CA THR A 391 23.71 3.60 11.11
C THR A 391 24.97 3.69 11.99
N ALA A 392 24.83 3.41 13.28
CA ALA A 392 25.93 3.38 14.25
C ALA A 392 25.98 2.05 15.02
N LEU A 393 27.17 1.64 15.43
CA LEU A 393 27.34 0.51 16.34
C LEU A 393 27.10 0.95 17.78
N ARG A 394 26.27 0.22 18.52
CA ARG A 394 26.08 0.42 19.96
C ARG A 394 27.20 -0.30 20.71
N HIS A 395 28.07 0.45 21.37
CA HIS A 395 29.09 -0.13 22.22
C HIS A 395 28.44 -0.81 23.45
N PRO A 396 28.85 -2.02 23.88
CA PRO A 396 28.22 -2.73 24.99
C PRO A 396 28.21 -1.99 26.34
N LYS A 397 29.04 -0.95 26.53
CA LYS A 397 28.99 -0.09 27.73
C LYS A 397 27.86 0.93 27.71
N GLU A 398 27.36 1.34 26.55
CA GLU A 398 26.23 2.28 26.47
C GLU A 398 24.93 1.60 26.95
N THR A 399 24.76 0.31 26.61
CA THR A 399 23.64 -0.51 27.09
C THR A 399 23.79 -0.92 28.55
N LYS A 400 25.00 -1.20 29.03
CA LYS A 400 25.24 -1.67 30.41
C LYS A 400 25.42 -0.57 31.46
N GLY A 401 25.69 0.67 31.03
CA GLY A 401 26.27 1.71 31.88
C GLY A 401 27.81 1.72 31.80
N LEU A 402 28.41 2.91 31.81
CA LEU A 402 29.85 3.09 31.56
C LEU A 402 30.74 2.43 32.63
N ASP A 403 30.25 2.39 33.87
CA ASP A 403 30.94 1.84 35.05
C ASP A 403 30.57 0.39 35.37
N TYR A 404 29.77 -0.28 34.52
CA TYR A 404 29.37 -1.65 34.72
C TYR A 404 30.56 -2.61 34.72
N ARG A 405 30.82 -3.24 35.87
CA ARG A 405 31.91 -4.21 36.09
C ARG A 405 31.49 -5.44 36.91
N VAL A 406 30.19 -5.76 36.95
CA VAL A 406 29.69 -6.91 37.69
C VAL A 406 30.22 -8.20 37.07
N THR A 407 30.76 -9.07 37.91
CA THR A 407 31.13 -10.46 37.57
C THR A 407 30.13 -11.39 38.25
N VAL A 408 29.49 -12.26 37.48
CA VAL A 408 28.60 -13.32 37.98
C VAL A 408 29.12 -14.65 37.46
N THR A 409 29.31 -15.61 38.35
CA THR A 409 29.74 -16.98 38.05
C THR A 409 28.57 -17.93 38.34
N ASN A 410 28.25 -18.82 37.40
CA ASN A 410 27.34 -19.94 37.67
C ASN A 410 28.10 -21.00 38.47
N GLU A 411 28.02 -20.92 39.80
CA GLU A 411 28.72 -21.88 40.68
C GLU A 411 28.05 -23.27 40.70
N ASP A 412 26.79 -23.38 40.26
CA ASP A 412 25.97 -24.61 40.28
C ASP A 412 25.72 -25.27 38.91
N SER A 413 26.38 -24.84 37.82
CA SER A 413 26.24 -25.49 36.50
C SER A 413 27.49 -26.28 36.10
N SER A 414 27.62 -27.50 36.61
CA SER A 414 28.57 -28.47 36.07
C SER A 414 28.15 -28.87 34.65
N CYS A 415 28.74 -28.26 33.61
CA CYS A 415 28.62 -28.71 32.22
C CYS A 415 29.32 -30.05 31.94
N TYR A 416 29.54 -30.86 32.98
CA TYR A 416 30.23 -32.13 32.99
C TYR A 416 29.57 -33.03 34.05
N SER A 417 28.73 -33.96 33.61
CA SER A 417 28.49 -35.19 34.34
C SER A 417 29.67 -36.13 34.09
N PRO A 418 30.27 -36.78 35.10
CA PRO A 418 31.34 -37.77 34.89
C PRO A 418 30.88 -38.99 34.08
N ASP A 419 29.58 -39.29 34.14
CA ASP A 419 28.90 -40.34 33.39
C ASP A 419 28.33 -39.74 32.09
N GLY A 420 29.06 -39.93 30.99
CA GLY A 420 28.94 -39.13 29.76
C GLY A 420 27.77 -39.45 28.81
N ASP A 421 26.53 -39.41 29.30
CA ASP A 421 25.31 -39.67 28.48
C ASP A 421 24.43 -38.43 28.21
N SER A 422 24.80 -37.22 28.68
CA SER A 422 24.19 -35.98 28.18
C SER A 422 25.12 -34.76 28.31
N CYS A 423 25.56 -34.21 27.17
CA CYS A 423 25.89 -32.79 27.08
C CYS A 423 24.58 -31.99 27.00
N CYS A 424 24.59 -30.78 27.58
CA CYS A 424 23.46 -29.84 27.59
C CYS A 424 23.05 -29.38 26.18
#